data_AF-A0A661LD29-F1
#
_entry.id   AF-A0A661LD29-F1
#
_cell.length_a   1.000
_cell.length_b   1.000
_cell.length_c   1.000
_cell.angle_alpha   90.00
_cell.angle_beta   90.00
_cell.angle_gamma   90.00
#
_symmetry.space_group_name_H-M   'P 1'
#
loop_
_entity.id
_entity.type
_entity.pdbx_description
1 polymer ?
#
loop_
_entity_poly.entity_id
_entity_poly.type
_entity_poly.pdbx_seq_one_letter_code
_entity_poly.pdbx_strand_id
1 'polypeptide(L)'
;MDLVIFEENKPLIVQALGEGEFDYIESASEVFETEFFSFIKAKAILDKLAETYPSPRKKQEVPLWFYVASNLSMRLHGVHSFNAFPLVVRSGGLLNVLGPK
;
A
#
# COMPACT_ATOMS: atom_id res chain seq x y z
N MET A 1 -7.17 -23.79 31.63
CA MET A 1 -7.37 -22.80 30.55
C MET A 1 -6.25 -21.81 30.74
N ASP A 2 -5.19 -21.94 29.95
CA ASP A 2 -3.97 -21.16 30.15
C ASP A 2 -4.16 -19.78 29.54
N LEU A 3 -4.05 -18.75 30.38
CA LEU A 3 -4.20 -17.37 29.96
C LEU A 3 -2.87 -16.91 29.35
N VAL A 4 -2.84 -16.70 28.04
CA VAL A 4 -1.70 -16.06 27.37
C VAL A 4 -2.02 -14.58 27.23
N ILE A 5 -1.21 -13.74 27.86
CA ILE A 5 -1.34 -12.28 27.80
C ILE A 5 -0.28 -11.76 26.85
N PHE A 6 -0.72 -11.04 25.82
CA PHE A 6 0.17 -10.33 24.90
C PHE A 6 0.21 -8.86 25.29
N GLU A 7 1.41 -8.30 25.42
CA GLU A 7 1.64 -6.89 25.68
C GLU A 7 2.30 -6.23 24.47
N GLU A 8 1.80 -5.07 24.06
CA GLU A 8 2.32 -4.34 22.91
C GLU A 8 3.62 -3.62 23.25
N ASN A 9 4.75 -4.06 22.69
CA ASN A 9 6.05 -3.41 22.86
C ASN A 9 6.53 -2.78 21.56
N LYS A 10 6.10 -1.53 21.31
CA LYS A 10 6.45 -0.78 20.09
C LYS A 10 7.96 -0.62 19.87
N PRO A 11 8.78 -0.28 20.89
CA PRO A 11 10.23 -0.18 20.72
C PRO A 11 10.87 -1.47 20.18
N LEU A 12 10.48 -2.62 20.74
CA LEU A 12 10.97 -3.93 20.31
C LEU A 12 10.59 -4.23 18.86
N ILE A 13 9.33 -3.97 18.49
CA ILE A 13 8.82 -4.19 17.13
C ILE A 13 9.59 -3.34 16.11
N VAL A 14 9.86 -2.07 16.43
CA VAL A 14 10.60 -1.16 15.53
C VAL A 14 12.05 -1.62 15.35
N GLN A 15 12.70 -2.08 16.41
CA GLN A 15 14.05 -2.63 16.33
C GLN A 15 14.09 -3.90 15.47
N ALA A 16 13.21 -4.86 15.73
CA ALA A 16 13.12 -6.11 14.99
C ALA A 16 12.84 -5.85 13.49
N LEU A 17 11.95 -4.90 13.16
CA LEU A 17 11.68 -4.51 11.78
C LEU A 17 12.92 -3.93 11.09
N GLY A 18 13.71 -3.12 11.81
CA GLY A 18 14.96 -2.55 11.28
C GLY A 18 16.06 -3.60 11.06
N GLU A 19 16.07 -4.66 11.86
CA GLU A 19 17.00 -5.79 11.79
C GLU A 19 16.52 -6.88 10.79
N GLY A 20 15.29 -6.77 10.29
CA GLY A 20 14.69 -7.74 9.36
C GLY A 20 14.14 -8.99 10.05
N GLU A 21 13.98 -8.96 11.37
CA GLU A 21 13.46 -10.07 12.17
C GLU A 21 11.93 -10.05 12.18
N PHE A 22 11.33 -10.66 11.16
CA PHE A 22 9.89 -10.89 11.10
C PHE A 22 9.57 -12.22 10.42
N ASP A 23 8.65 -12.98 11.01
CA ASP A 23 8.25 -14.29 10.49
C ASP A 23 7.22 -14.19 9.36
N TYR A 24 6.43 -13.11 9.35
CA TYR A 24 5.34 -12.92 8.40
C TYR A 24 5.04 -11.44 8.20
N ILE A 25 4.94 -11.01 6.94
CA ILE A 25 4.40 -9.70 6.56
C ILE A 25 3.09 -9.95 5.84
N GLU A 26 1.99 -9.52 6.45
CA GLU A 26 0.71 -9.45 5.77
C GLU A 26 0.52 -8.09 5.13
N SER A 27 0.05 -8.06 3.89
CA SER A 27 -0.47 -6.84 3.29
C SER A 27 -1.71 -6.41 4.06
N ALA A 28 -1.58 -5.40 4.92
CA ALA A 28 -2.71 -4.86 5.66
C ALA A 28 -3.87 -4.47 4.72
N SER A 29 -5.10 -4.73 5.15
CA SER A 29 -6.33 -4.52 4.38
C SER A 29 -6.62 -3.03 4.13
N GLU A 30 -7.64 -2.73 3.31
CA GLU A 30 -8.08 -1.35 2.98
C GLU A 30 -8.30 -0.42 4.19
N VAL A 31 -8.62 -0.98 5.36
CA VAL A 31 -8.83 -0.20 6.59
C VAL A 31 -7.52 0.46 7.05
N PHE A 32 -6.41 -0.28 6.99
CA PHE A 32 -5.09 0.24 7.34
C PHE A 32 -4.58 1.24 6.28
N GLU A 33 -4.90 1.00 5.01
CA GLU A 33 -4.61 1.93 3.92
C GLU A 33 -5.28 3.31 4.16
N THR A 34 -6.54 3.31 4.60
CA THR A 34 -7.29 4.52 4.90
C THR A 34 -6.74 5.27 6.12
N GLU A 35 -6.40 4.56 7.20
CA GLU A 35 -5.78 5.16 8.40
C GLU A 35 -4.39 5.74 8.09
N PHE A 36 -3.58 5.01 7.32
CA PHE A 36 -2.27 5.47 6.85
C PHE A 36 -2.38 6.74 6.02
N PHE A 37 -3.27 6.76 5.02
CA PHE A 37 -3.47 7.96 4.21
C PHE A 37 -4.05 9.13 5.02
N SER A 38 -4.90 8.85 6.01
CA SER A 38 -5.41 9.87 6.94
C SER A 38 -4.28 10.49 7.77
N PHE A 39 -3.36 9.66 8.27
CA PHE A 39 -2.17 10.12 8.99
C PHE A 39 -1.26 10.98 8.12
N ILE A 40 -0.94 10.54 6.90
CA ILE A 40 -0.08 11.28 5.97
C ILE A 40 -0.72 12.61 5.58
N LYS A 41 -2.04 12.63 5.32
CA LYS A 41 -2.79 13.86 5.04
C LYS A 41 -2.74 14.82 6.23
N ALA A 42 -2.98 14.35 7.45
CA ALA A 42 -2.92 15.19 8.66
C ALA A 42 -1.52 15.79 8.91
N LYS A 43 -0.46 15.13 8.43
CA LYS A 43 0.93 15.61 8.55
C LYS A 43 1.38 16.51 7.38
N ALA A 44 0.50 16.86 6.45
CA ALA A 44 0.80 17.63 5.23
C ALA A 44 1.98 17.04 4.41
N ILE A 45 2.21 15.73 4.52
CA ILE A 45 3.29 15.06 3.79
C ILE A 45 2.94 15.00 2.30
N LEU A 46 1.66 14.78 1.97
CA LEU A 46 1.19 14.80 0.57
C LEU A 46 1.43 16.16 -0.09
N ASP A 47 1.23 17.27 0.64
CA ASP A 47 1.45 18.62 0.12
C ASP A 47 2.93 18.85 -0.20
N LYS A 48 3.82 18.46 0.71
CA LYS A 48 5.29 18.51 0.49
C LYS A 48 5.73 17.65 -0.69
N LEU A 49 5.17 16.46 -0.85
CA LEU A 49 5.48 15.60 -1.99
C LEU A 49 4.95 16.21 -3.29
N ALA A 50 3.78 16.85 -3.26
CA ALA A 50 3.19 17.51 -4.41
C ALA A 50 4.05 18.67 -4.94
N GLU A 51 4.77 19.40 -4.08
CA GLU A 51 5.72 20.44 -4.49
C GLU A 51 6.82 19.91 -5.42
N THR A 52 7.26 18.67 -5.19
CA THR A 52 8.28 18.00 -6.01
C THR A 52 7.69 17.19 -7.17
N TYR A 53 6.37 17.09 -7.23
CA TYR A 53 5.72 16.25 -8.24
C TYR A 53 5.74 16.96 -9.61
N PRO A 54 6.16 16.28 -10.69
CA PRO A 54 6.19 16.88 -12.01
C PRO A 54 4.75 17.16 -12.50
N SER A 55 4.30 18.40 -12.30
CA SER A 55 3.00 18.92 -12.72
C SER A 55 3.17 19.94 -13.86
N PRO A 56 2.34 19.91 -14.93
CA PRO A 56 1.20 19.03 -15.12
C PRO A 56 1.62 17.60 -15.47
N ARG A 57 0.98 16.62 -14.84
CA ARG A 57 1.17 15.20 -15.14
C ARG A 57 0.80 14.95 -16.61
N LYS A 58 1.76 14.59 -17.44
CA LYS A 58 1.49 14.04 -18.77
C LYS A 58 1.05 12.59 -18.60
N LYS A 59 -0.23 12.28 -18.85
CA LYS A 59 -0.72 10.89 -18.83
C LYS A 59 0.09 10.07 -19.83
N GLN A 60 0.86 9.12 -19.34
CA GLN A 60 1.45 8.07 -20.16
C GLN A 60 0.50 6.88 -20.09
N GLU A 61 0.05 6.41 -21.25
CA GLU A 61 -0.70 5.17 -21.30
C GLU A 61 0.24 4.03 -20.91
N VAL A 62 -0.29 3.10 -20.11
CA VAL A 62 0.45 1.88 -19.80
C VAL A 62 0.61 1.10 -21.10
N PRO A 63 1.85 0.72 -21.50
CA PRO A 63 2.08 0.02 -22.75
C PRO A 63 1.31 -1.30 -22.82
N LEU A 64 0.83 -1.67 -24.01
CA LEU A 64 0.07 -2.92 -24.21
C LEU A 64 0.84 -4.16 -23.75
N TRP A 65 2.15 -4.20 -24.01
CA TRP A 65 2.99 -5.33 -23.59
C TRP A 65 2.97 -5.56 -22.07
N PHE A 66 2.86 -4.48 -21.30
CA PHE A 66 2.80 -4.56 -19.84
C PHE A 66 1.50 -5.20 -19.37
N TYR A 67 0.37 -4.84 -19.99
CA TYR A 67 -0.92 -5.48 -19.69
C TYR A 67 -0.90 -6.96 -20.04
N VAL A 68 -0.35 -7.33 -21.20
CA VAL A 68 -0.28 -8.73 -21.65
C VAL A 68 0.61 -9.56 -20.71
N ALA A 69 1.82 -9.07 -20.40
CA ALA A 69 2.74 -9.75 -19.50
C ALA A 69 2.15 -9.91 -18.08
N SER A 70 1.53 -8.84 -17.57
CA SER A 70 0.88 -8.86 -16.26
C SER A 70 -0.31 -9.83 -16.24
N ASN A 71 -1.16 -9.84 -17.28
CA ASN A 71 -2.28 -10.76 -17.36
C ASN A 71 -1.81 -12.22 -17.37
N LEU A 72 -0.79 -12.53 -18.17
CA LEU A 72 -0.20 -13.88 -18.21
C LEU A 72 0.37 -14.28 -16.84
N SER A 73 1.16 -13.41 -16.23
CA SER A 73 1.73 -13.64 -14.90
C SER A 73 0.64 -13.90 -13.86
N MET A 74 -0.43 -13.10 -13.87
CA MET A 74 -1.55 -13.27 -12.95
C MET A 74 -2.26 -14.61 -13.14
N ARG A 75 -2.52 -15.02 -14.38
CA ARG A 75 -3.16 -16.32 -14.68
C ARG A 75 -2.33 -17.50 -14.19
N LEU A 76 -1.00 -17.42 -14.35
CA LEU A 76 -0.08 -18.44 -13.82
C LEU A 76 -0.13 -18.55 -12.28
N HIS A 77 -0.50 -17.48 -11.59
CA HIS A 77 -0.60 -17.44 -10.13
C HIS A 77 -2.05 -17.59 -9.62
N GLY A 78 -2.99 -17.97 -10.49
CA GLY A 78 -4.41 -18.10 -10.12
C GLY A 78 -5.10 -16.79 -9.78
N VAL A 79 -4.50 -15.64 -10.13
CA VAL A 79 -5.04 -14.31 -9.87
C VAL A 79 -5.85 -13.85 -11.09
N HIS A 80 -7.07 -13.39 -10.84
CA HIS A 80 -8.05 -13.09 -11.90
C HIS A 80 -8.35 -11.60 -12.06
N SER A 81 -7.92 -10.78 -11.11
CA SER A 81 -8.17 -9.34 -11.07
C SER A 81 -6.87 -8.56 -10.97
N PHE A 82 -6.71 -7.52 -11.80
CA PHE A 82 -5.54 -6.63 -11.73
C PHE A 82 -5.45 -5.93 -10.37
N ASN A 83 -6.59 -5.77 -9.66
CA ASN A 83 -6.62 -5.25 -8.29
C ASN A 83 -5.93 -6.17 -7.27
N ALA A 84 -5.75 -7.44 -7.60
CA ALA A 84 -5.03 -8.41 -6.78
C ALA A 84 -3.58 -8.63 -7.25
N PHE A 85 -3.11 -7.83 -8.22
CA PHE A 85 -1.73 -7.93 -8.69
C PHE A 85 -0.78 -7.15 -7.75
N PRO A 86 0.25 -7.80 -7.15
CA PRO A 86 1.08 -7.18 -6.11
C PRO A 86 1.82 -5.90 -6.52
N LEU A 87 2.05 -5.71 -7.82
CA LEU A 87 2.79 -4.56 -8.36
C LEU A 87 1.90 -3.37 -8.71
N VAL A 88 0.57 -3.49 -8.55
CA VAL A 88 -0.37 -2.39 -8.75
C VAL A 88 -0.66 -1.76 -7.39
N VAL A 89 -0.21 -0.52 -7.22
CA VAL A 89 -0.52 0.27 -6.02
C VAL A 89 -2.01 0.59 -6.00
N ARG A 90 -2.71 0.12 -4.97
CA ARG A 90 -4.11 0.47 -4.72
C ARG A 90 -4.18 1.94 -4.30
N SER A 91 -5.15 2.66 -4.84
CA SER A 91 -5.40 4.06 -4.50
C SER A 91 -6.78 4.26 -3.84
N GLY A 92 -7.45 3.17 -3.45
CA GLY A 92 -8.81 3.21 -2.89
C GLY A 92 -8.86 3.97 -1.57
N GLY A 93 -7.94 3.67 -0.64
CA GLY A 93 -7.87 4.37 0.64
C GLY A 93 -7.52 5.85 0.47
N LEU A 94 -6.63 6.17 -0.49
CA LEU A 94 -6.26 7.56 -0.79
C LEU A 94 -7.46 8.35 -1.34
N LEU A 95 -8.23 7.76 -2.26
CA LEU A 95 -9.42 8.40 -2.81
C LEU A 95 -10.47 8.67 -1.74
N ASN A 96 -10.70 7.72 -0.82
CA ASN A 96 -11.60 7.90 0.33
C ASN A 96 -11.16 9.07 1.21
N VAL A 97 -9.86 9.18 1.48
CA VAL A 97 -9.29 10.25 2.33
C VAL A 97 -9.30 11.61 1.65
N LEU A 98 -9.14 11.68 0.32
CA LEU A 98 -9.25 12.92 -0.44
C LEU A 98 -10.69 13.42 -0.53
N GLY A 99 -11.67 12.52 -0.45
CA GLY A 99 -13.09 12.83 -0.53
C GLY A 99 -13.56 13.05 -1.97
N PRO A 100 -14.88 13.05 -2.22
CA PRO A 100 -15.43 13.41 -3.52
C PRO A 100 -15.07 14.86 -3.89
N LYS A 101 -14.95 15.13 -5.20
CA LYS A 101 -14.87 16.50 -5.71
C LYS A 101 -16.25 17.16 -5.71
#